data_AF-A0A1Q6U274-F1
#
_entry.id   AF-A0A1Q6U274-F1
#
_cell.length_a   1.000
_cell.length_b   1.000
_cell.length_c   1.000
_cell.angle_alpha   90.00
_cell.angle_beta   90.00
_cell.angle_gamma   90.00
#
_symmetry.space_group_name_H-M   'P 1'
#
loop_
_entity.id
_entity.type
_entity.pdbx_description
1 polymer ?
#
loop_
_entity_poly.entity_id
_entity_poly.type
_entity_poly.pdbx_seq_one_letter_code
_entity_poly.pdbx_strand_id
1 'polypeptide(L)'
;MTGQAVLATCVAPLAGGGRLLALSSSVFGYCKNEYKHGAFTLAEVLVTLGIIGVVAAMTMPTLIGNTKPKELEAQFKKAHSMLSQAVITVADEKGVGLKKTFATFNGTNYANASEIANAIYNQMKVTGTCTYKDKVKTYNKASDNPYVDLGTVKPSKLLANGMCMQVNVNGHMINITVDINGAKKRPNALGQDIFYFYIDDNDTLQPKRMSKLYTDEEVEELKKGDASGVENWSSQAGSPCSAKSNQRGNGLGCAYYALINQSPDDSTKTFWENLPK
;
A
#
# COMPACT_ATOMS: atom_id res chain seq x y z
N MET A 1 33.48 -33.14 -19.08
CA MET A 1 34.27 -33.09 -20.33
C MET A 1 35.27 -31.95 -20.16
N THR A 2 36.34 -32.22 -19.40
CA THR A 2 37.72 -32.41 -19.91
C THR A 2 38.30 -31.12 -20.48
N GLY A 3 38.99 -30.37 -19.62
CA GLY A 3 39.86 -29.27 -20.01
C GLY A 3 41.07 -29.82 -20.77
N GLN A 4 41.29 -29.32 -21.99
CA GLN A 4 42.50 -29.57 -22.75
C GLN A 4 43.56 -28.54 -22.37
N ALA A 5 44.63 -29.03 -21.75
CA ALA A 5 45.90 -28.33 -21.66
C ALA A 5 46.53 -28.28 -23.06
N VAL A 6 46.83 -27.09 -23.57
CA VAL A 6 47.62 -26.92 -24.78
C VAL A 6 49.08 -26.77 -24.36
N LEU A 7 49.88 -27.76 -24.77
CA LEU A 7 51.32 -27.84 -24.58
C LEU A 7 52.00 -26.75 -25.44
N ALA A 8 52.65 -25.77 -24.82
CA ALA A 8 53.50 -24.82 -25.52
C ALA A 8 54.89 -25.46 -25.75
N THR A 9 55.15 -25.95 -26.96
CA THR A 9 56.49 -26.35 -27.37
C THR A 9 57.27 -25.12 -27.85
N CYS A 10 58.17 -24.60 -27.01
CA CYS A 10 59.22 -23.67 -27.44
C CYS A 10 60.46 -24.47 -27.81
N VAL A 11 60.83 -24.49 -29.09
CA VAL A 11 62.13 -24.98 -29.56
C VAL A 11 63.06 -23.77 -29.67
N ALA A 12 64.14 -23.76 -28.90
CA ALA A 12 65.24 -22.81 -29.05
C ALA A 12 66.39 -23.49 -29.82
N PRO A 13 67.01 -22.87 -30.84
CA PRO A 13 68.22 -23.39 -31.43
C PRO A 13 69.42 -23.02 -30.52
N LEU A 14 70.23 -24.03 -30.19
CA LEU A 14 71.46 -23.92 -29.42
C LEU A 14 72.56 -23.18 -30.19
N ALA A 15 73.39 -22.48 -29.42
CA ALA A 15 74.49 -21.61 -29.83
C ALA A 15 75.64 -22.31 -30.57
N GLY A 16 76.25 -21.59 -31.52
CA GLY A 16 77.59 -21.84 -32.07
C GLY A 16 78.22 -20.50 -32.45
N GLY A 17 79.36 -20.17 -31.84
CA GLY A 17 79.88 -18.81 -31.72
C GLY A 17 80.50 -18.18 -32.98
N GLY A 18 80.62 -16.85 -32.91
CA GLY A 18 81.43 -16.05 -33.85
C GLY A 18 81.06 -14.56 -33.84
N ARG A 19 81.92 -13.76 -33.19
CA ARG A 19 82.18 -12.30 -33.35
C ARG A 19 81.01 -11.29 -33.38
N LEU A 20 81.16 -10.31 -32.48
CA LEU A 20 80.47 -9.02 -32.36
C LEU A 20 80.25 -8.30 -33.71
N LEU A 21 79.00 -8.06 -34.07
CA LEU A 21 78.54 -6.85 -34.76
C LEU A 21 77.16 -6.47 -34.20
N ALA A 22 77.05 -5.21 -33.77
CA ALA A 22 75.84 -4.61 -33.23
C ALA A 22 74.69 -4.69 -34.25
N LEU A 23 73.48 -5.04 -33.81
CA LEU A 23 72.23 -4.62 -34.43
C LEU A 23 71.08 -4.67 -33.41
N SER A 24 70.54 -3.48 -33.16
CA SER A 24 69.13 -3.16 -32.94
C SER A 24 68.37 -3.84 -31.79
N SER A 25 68.08 -3.03 -30.79
CA SER A 25 66.97 -3.15 -29.85
C SER A 25 65.64 -3.43 -30.57
N SER A 26 65.15 -4.67 -30.54
CA SER A 26 63.71 -5.02 -30.60
C SER A 26 63.50 -6.53 -30.72
N VAL A 27 63.43 -7.23 -29.59
CA VAL A 27 62.75 -8.54 -29.53
C VAL A 27 61.80 -8.53 -28.34
N PHE A 28 60.72 -7.76 -28.46
CA PHE A 28 59.53 -7.94 -27.63
C PHE A 28 58.70 -9.04 -28.30
N GLY A 29 58.89 -10.28 -27.86
CA GLY A 29 58.07 -11.41 -28.30
C GLY A 29 56.63 -11.23 -27.80
N TYR A 30 55.73 -10.76 -28.66
CA TYR A 30 54.30 -10.78 -28.40
C TYR A 30 53.77 -12.20 -28.67
N CYS A 31 53.49 -12.97 -27.61
CA CYS A 31 52.57 -14.09 -27.69
C CYS A 31 51.14 -13.53 -27.84
N LYS A 32 50.58 -13.54 -29.06
CA LYS A 32 49.14 -13.31 -29.26
C LYS A 32 48.39 -14.55 -28.78
N ASN A 33 47.64 -14.42 -27.68
CA ASN A 33 46.53 -15.33 -27.40
C ASN A 33 45.42 -15.03 -28.42
N GLU A 34 45.16 -15.96 -29.35
CA GLU A 34 43.94 -15.92 -30.15
C GLU A 34 42.75 -16.25 -29.26
N TYR A 35 42.12 -15.22 -28.69
CA TYR A 35 40.75 -15.37 -28.21
C TYR A 35 39.87 -15.54 -29.45
N LYS A 36 39.34 -16.76 -29.66
CA LYS A 36 38.19 -16.96 -30.56
C LYS A 36 37.04 -16.12 -29.98
N HIS A 37 36.94 -14.88 -30.41
CA HIS A 37 35.81 -14.02 -30.09
C HIS A 37 34.59 -14.61 -30.81
N GLY A 38 33.73 -15.31 -30.08
CA GLY A 38 32.39 -15.61 -30.53
C GLY A 38 31.63 -14.30 -30.65
N ALA A 39 31.70 -13.67 -31.82
CA ALA A 39 30.94 -12.48 -32.13
C ALA A 39 29.51 -12.93 -32.48
N PHE A 40 28.53 -12.44 -31.73
CA PHE A 40 27.13 -12.64 -32.06
C PHE A 40 26.84 -12.03 -33.42
N THR A 41 26.17 -12.79 -34.29
CA THR A 41 25.75 -12.25 -35.58
C THR A 41 24.66 -11.21 -35.36
N LEU A 42 24.58 -10.19 -36.23
CA LEU A 42 23.54 -9.18 -36.16
C LEU A 42 22.13 -9.80 -36.21
N ALA A 43 21.97 -10.90 -36.96
CA ALA A 43 20.73 -11.66 -37.03
C ALA A 43 20.36 -12.32 -35.67
N GLU A 44 21.32 -12.90 -34.97
CA GLU A 44 21.11 -13.54 -33.67
C GLU A 44 20.68 -12.52 -32.60
N VAL A 45 21.29 -11.33 -32.60
CA VAL A 45 20.90 -10.23 -31.70
C VAL A 45 19.50 -9.70 -32.05
N LEU A 46 19.14 -9.58 -33.33
CA LEU A 46 17.80 -9.13 -33.73
C LEU A 46 16.70 -10.13 -33.39
N VAL A 47 16.95 -11.42 -33.58
CA VAL A 47 15.98 -12.47 -33.22
C VAL A 47 15.78 -12.53 -31.72
N THR A 48 16.85 -12.46 -30.92
CA THR A 48 16.75 -12.46 -29.45
C THR A 48 16.06 -11.21 -28.90
N LEU A 49 16.37 -10.02 -29.41
CA LEU A 49 15.65 -8.79 -29.06
C LEU A 49 14.18 -8.81 -29.50
N GLY A 50 13.88 -9.40 -30.67
CA GLY A 50 12.51 -9.61 -31.15
C GLY A 50 11.70 -10.53 -30.22
N ILE A 51 12.28 -11.67 -29.83
CA ILE A 51 11.64 -12.63 -28.91
C ILE A 51 11.42 -11.99 -27.54
N ILE A 52 12.45 -11.36 -26.95
CA ILE A 52 12.32 -10.69 -25.65
C ILE A 52 11.30 -9.55 -25.73
N GLY A 53 11.28 -8.78 -26.83
CA GLY A 53 10.33 -7.69 -27.05
C GLY A 53 8.88 -8.17 -27.08
N VAL A 54 8.58 -9.24 -27.82
CA VAL A 54 7.22 -9.82 -27.89
C VAL A 54 6.80 -10.39 -26.54
N VAL A 55 7.67 -11.18 -25.90
CA VAL A 55 7.36 -11.78 -24.59
C VAL A 55 7.14 -10.70 -23.54
N ALA A 56 8.03 -9.70 -23.46
CA ALA A 56 7.90 -8.59 -22.51
C ALA A 56 6.61 -7.78 -22.75
N ALA A 57 6.24 -7.54 -24.01
CA ALA A 57 4.99 -6.86 -24.35
C ALA A 57 3.74 -7.61 -23.88
N MET A 58 3.77 -8.95 -23.87
CA MET A 58 2.66 -9.78 -23.39
C MET A 58 2.65 -9.91 -21.86
N THR A 59 3.82 -9.95 -21.21
CA THR A 59 3.92 -10.19 -19.76
C THR A 59 3.82 -8.93 -18.91
N MET A 60 4.30 -7.77 -19.39
CA MET A 60 4.30 -6.53 -18.61
C MET A 60 2.89 -6.03 -18.23
N PRO A 61 1.89 -5.99 -19.15
CA PRO A 61 0.55 -5.51 -18.82
C PRO A 61 -0.14 -6.38 -17.76
N THR A 62 -0.01 -7.71 -17.89
CA THR A 62 -0.64 -8.68 -16.98
C THR A 62 -0.05 -8.61 -15.57
N LEU A 63 1.28 -8.44 -15.46
CA LEU A 63 1.93 -8.30 -14.15
C LEU A 63 1.54 -6.97 -13.48
N ILE A 64 1.53 -5.86 -14.21
CA ILE A 64 1.18 -4.53 -13.67
C ILE A 64 -0.32 -4.45 -13.30
N GLY A 65 -1.19 -5.11 -14.07
CA GLY A 65 -2.64 -5.14 -13.81
C GLY A 65 -3.01 -5.91 -12.54
N ASN A 66 -2.32 -7.02 -12.26
CA ASN A 66 -2.68 -7.93 -11.16
C ASN A 66 -1.91 -7.70 -9.85
N THR A 67 -0.89 -6.83 -9.84
CA THR A 67 -0.10 -6.56 -8.62
C THR A 67 -0.74 -5.55 -7.68
N LYS A 68 -1.45 -4.54 -8.20
CA LYS A 68 -2.02 -3.47 -7.36
C LYS A 68 -2.99 -3.98 -6.27
N PRO A 69 -3.95 -4.87 -6.57
CA PRO A 69 -4.81 -5.46 -5.55
C PRO A 69 -4.03 -6.13 -4.42
N LYS A 70 -3.01 -6.91 -4.78
CA LYS A 70 -2.17 -7.66 -3.82
C LYS A 70 -1.28 -6.74 -2.99
N GLU A 71 -0.79 -5.65 -3.58
CA GLU A 71 -0.05 -4.62 -2.85
C GLU A 71 -0.93 -3.96 -1.78
N LEU A 72 -2.15 -3.55 -2.15
CA LEU A 72 -3.11 -2.96 -1.21
C LEU A 72 -3.51 -3.95 -0.12
N GLU A 73 -3.76 -5.22 -0.47
CA GLU A 73 -4.06 -6.28 0.51
C GLU A 73 -2.92 -6.43 1.54
N ALA A 74 -1.67 -6.50 1.07
CA ALA A 74 -0.51 -6.64 1.95
C ALA A 74 -0.33 -5.40 2.84
N GLN A 75 -0.52 -4.19 2.28
CA GLN A 75 -0.46 -2.93 3.01
C GLN A 75 -1.56 -2.84 4.07
N PHE A 76 -2.78 -3.26 3.75
CA PHE A 76 -3.90 -3.30 4.69
C PHE A 76 -3.65 -4.27 5.85
N LYS A 77 -3.23 -5.51 5.57
CA LYS A 77 -2.91 -6.49 6.61
C LYS A 77 -1.82 -5.99 7.54
N LYS A 78 -0.81 -5.32 6.98
CA LYS A 78 0.24 -4.65 7.76
C LYS A 78 -0.31 -3.53 8.64
N ALA A 79 -1.15 -2.65 8.08
CA ALA A 79 -1.78 -1.56 8.82
C ALA A 79 -2.63 -2.09 9.99
N HIS A 80 -3.48 -3.08 9.73
CA HIS A 80 -4.29 -3.73 10.75
C HIS A 80 -3.43 -4.33 11.86
N SER A 81 -2.42 -5.13 11.53
CA SER A 81 -1.53 -5.75 12.52
C SER A 81 -0.79 -4.71 13.37
N MET A 82 -0.27 -3.65 12.75
CA MET A 82 0.41 -2.56 13.47
C MET A 82 -0.55 -1.83 14.42
N LEU A 83 -1.76 -1.51 13.95
CA LEU A 83 -2.77 -0.84 14.76
C LEU A 83 -3.25 -1.71 15.92
N SER A 84 -3.53 -3.00 15.68
CA SER A 84 -3.95 -3.92 16.74
C SER A 84 -2.89 -4.03 17.83
N GLN A 85 -1.61 -4.14 17.44
CA GLN A 85 -0.51 -4.19 18.39
C GLN A 85 -0.37 -2.87 19.17
N ALA A 86 -0.49 -1.73 18.50
CA ALA A 86 -0.42 -0.42 19.15
C ALA A 86 -1.55 -0.22 20.17
N VAL A 87 -2.78 -0.63 19.83
CA VAL A 87 -3.92 -0.54 20.76
C VAL A 87 -3.70 -1.40 22.00
N ILE A 88 -3.23 -2.64 21.85
CA ILE A 88 -2.92 -3.54 22.98
C ILE A 88 -1.85 -2.91 23.88
N THR A 89 -0.73 -2.44 23.30
CA THR A 89 0.34 -1.81 24.08
C THR A 89 -0.15 -0.56 24.81
N VAL A 90 -0.99 0.27 24.18
CA VAL A 90 -1.58 1.45 24.83
C VAL A 90 -2.53 1.06 25.96
N ALA A 91 -3.33 0.02 25.79
CA ALA A 91 -4.20 -0.51 26.85
C ALA A 91 -3.38 -1.00 28.05
N ASP A 92 -2.25 -1.67 27.81
CA ASP A 92 -1.33 -2.11 28.86
C ASP A 92 -0.67 -0.93 29.60
N GLU A 93 -0.29 0.13 28.88
CA GLU A 93 0.38 1.32 29.45
C GLU A 93 -0.57 2.27 30.19
N LYS A 94 -1.80 2.44 29.68
CA LYS A 94 -2.78 3.41 30.20
C LYS A 94 -3.87 2.80 31.08
N GLY A 95 -3.92 1.47 31.14
CA GLY A 95 -4.96 0.72 31.83
C GLY A 95 -6.15 0.40 30.93
N VAL A 96 -6.86 -0.67 31.31
CA VAL A 96 -8.05 -1.16 30.61
C VAL A 96 -9.22 -0.16 30.67
N GLY A 97 -10.08 -0.19 29.66
CA GLY A 97 -11.22 0.70 29.50
C GLY A 97 -10.87 2.00 28.77
N LEU A 98 -10.10 1.93 27.70
CA LEU A 98 -9.64 3.09 26.93
C LEU A 98 -10.81 3.99 26.51
N LYS A 99 -11.88 3.41 25.96
CA LYS A 99 -13.08 4.18 25.57
C LYS A 99 -13.70 4.91 26.76
N LYS A 100 -13.85 4.24 27.91
CA LYS A 100 -14.49 4.82 29.10
C LYS A 100 -13.66 5.95 29.71
N THR A 101 -12.34 5.83 29.66
CA THR A 101 -11.39 6.79 30.24
C THR A 101 -11.09 7.97 29.32
N PHE A 102 -10.94 7.71 28.02
CA PHE A 102 -10.44 8.70 27.06
C PHE A 102 -11.53 9.30 26.16
N ALA A 103 -12.68 8.64 26.00
CA ALA A 103 -13.82 9.14 25.24
C ALA A 103 -14.97 9.68 26.12
N THR A 104 -14.64 10.15 27.32
CA THR A 104 -15.59 10.85 28.20
C THR A 104 -15.77 12.30 27.74
N PHE A 105 -17.01 12.70 27.48
CA PHE A 105 -17.36 14.08 27.14
C PHE A 105 -17.61 14.88 28.42
N ASN A 106 -16.93 16.01 28.60
CA ASN A 106 -17.06 16.84 29.81
C ASN A 106 -18.10 17.99 29.67
N GLY A 107 -18.88 18.00 28.59
CA GLY A 107 -19.82 19.08 28.26
C GLY A 107 -19.31 20.08 27.22
N THR A 108 -17.98 20.18 27.02
CA THR A 108 -17.37 21.09 26.03
C THR A 108 -16.45 20.38 25.04
N ASN A 109 -15.67 19.40 25.51
CA ASN A 109 -14.74 18.65 24.70
C ASN A 109 -14.44 17.26 25.31
N TYR A 110 -13.63 16.49 24.60
CA TYR A 110 -13.03 15.25 25.10
C TYR A 110 -11.65 15.59 25.67
N ALA A 111 -11.58 15.90 26.96
CA ALA A 111 -10.35 16.40 27.61
C ALA A 111 -9.13 15.49 27.39
N ASN A 112 -9.35 14.17 27.43
CA ASN A 112 -8.29 13.16 27.32
C ASN A 112 -8.03 12.70 25.88
N ALA A 113 -8.69 13.31 24.88
CA ALA A 113 -8.56 12.89 23.48
C ALA A 113 -7.13 13.04 22.92
N SER A 114 -6.44 14.11 23.31
CA SER A 114 -5.05 14.36 22.89
C SER A 114 -4.11 13.31 23.49
N GLU A 115 -4.35 12.90 24.74
CA GLU A 115 -3.50 11.94 25.43
C GLU A 115 -3.53 10.57 24.75
N ILE A 116 -4.74 10.05 24.47
CA ILE A 116 -4.87 8.75 23.81
C ILE A 116 -4.35 8.79 22.36
N ALA A 117 -4.62 9.88 21.65
CA ALA A 117 -4.12 10.05 20.29
C ALA A 117 -2.58 10.04 20.28
N ASN A 118 -1.94 10.78 21.19
CA ASN A 118 -0.48 10.82 21.30
C ASN A 118 0.11 9.47 21.72
N ALA A 119 -0.53 8.73 22.63
CA ALA A 119 -0.10 7.38 23.00
C ALA A 119 -0.09 6.44 21.78
N ILE A 120 -1.17 6.44 20.99
CA ILE A 120 -1.24 5.65 19.75
C ILE A 120 -0.21 6.13 18.72
N TYR A 121 -0.02 7.46 18.55
CA TYR A 121 0.96 8.00 17.61
C TYR A 121 2.40 7.64 17.97
N ASN A 122 2.72 7.57 19.27
CA ASN A 122 4.02 7.14 19.75
C ASN A 122 4.28 5.67 19.39
N GLN A 123 3.30 4.78 19.65
CA GLN A 123 3.42 3.37 19.29
C GLN A 123 3.51 3.15 17.77
N MET A 124 2.76 3.93 17.00
CA MET A 124 2.75 3.87 15.53
C MET A 124 3.96 4.57 14.89
N LYS A 125 4.84 5.20 15.68
CA LYS A 125 6.07 5.88 15.23
C LYS A 125 5.77 6.92 14.14
N VAL A 126 4.87 7.85 14.46
CA VAL A 126 4.56 8.98 13.57
C VAL A 126 5.81 9.84 13.35
N THR A 127 6.18 10.06 12.10
CA THR A 127 7.40 10.77 11.68
C THR A 127 7.13 12.16 11.09
N GLY A 128 5.89 12.46 10.72
CA GLY A 128 5.57 13.75 10.10
C GLY A 128 4.08 13.94 9.83
N THR A 129 3.79 14.74 8.80
CA THR A 129 2.42 15.08 8.38
C THR A 129 2.11 14.59 6.97
N CYS A 130 0.88 14.14 6.77
CA CYS A 130 0.32 13.81 5.46
C CYS A 130 -0.48 14.99 4.92
N THR A 131 -0.33 15.24 3.62
CA THR A 131 -1.04 16.33 2.93
C THR A 131 -1.64 15.81 1.63
N TYR A 132 -2.95 15.92 1.53
CA TYR A 132 -3.73 15.52 0.36
C TYR A 132 -3.91 16.72 -0.57
N LYS A 133 -3.25 16.68 -1.73
CA LYS A 133 -3.49 17.65 -2.81
C LYS A 133 -4.75 17.31 -3.60
N ASP A 134 -4.96 16.02 -3.82
CA ASP A 134 -6.11 15.50 -4.54
C ASP A 134 -7.35 15.39 -3.65
N LYS A 135 -8.51 15.32 -4.31
CA LYS A 135 -9.76 14.96 -3.65
C LYS A 135 -9.76 13.46 -3.32
N VAL A 136 -10.41 13.11 -2.21
CA VAL A 136 -10.66 11.72 -1.85
C VAL A 136 -12.01 11.33 -2.44
N LYS A 137 -12.14 10.12 -2.97
CA LYS A 137 -13.38 9.62 -3.56
C LYS A 137 -14.11 8.65 -2.64
N THR A 138 -15.39 8.41 -2.89
CA THR A 138 -16.13 7.28 -2.29
C THR A 138 -15.66 5.94 -2.85
N TYR A 139 -16.06 4.83 -2.23
CA TYR A 139 -15.69 3.46 -2.62
C TYR A 139 -15.94 3.15 -4.09
N ASN A 140 -17.10 3.54 -4.61
CA ASN A 140 -17.48 3.38 -6.02
C ASN A 140 -17.10 4.57 -6.91
N LYS A 141 -16.40 5.57 -6.35
CA LYS A 141 -15.95 6.79 -7.05
C LYS A 141 -17.07 7.66 -7.62
N ALA A 142 -18.32 7.47 -7.18
CA ALA A 142 -19.46 8.27 -7.58
C ALA A 142 -19.38 9.72 -7.07
N SER A 143 -18.72 9.95 -5.92
CA SER A 143 -18.51 11.28 -5.35
C SER A 143 -17.02 11.54 -5.05
N ASP A 144 -16.59 12.78 -5.21
CA ASP A 144 -15.26 13.29 -4.84
C ASP A 144 -15.26 14.10 -3.52
N ASN A 145 -16.37 14.02 -2.78
CA ASN A 145 -16.59 14.70 -1.50
C ASN A 145 -17.19 13.73 -0.45
N PRO A 146 -16.46 12.67 -0.08
CA PRO A 146 -16.93 11.70 0.88
C PRO A 146 -17.17 12.34 2.25
N TYR A 147 -18.16 11.83 2.96
CA TYR A 147 -18.56 12.34 4.27
C TYR A 147 -18.42 11.27 5.34
N VAL A 148 -17.77 11.62 6.45
CA VAL A 148 -17.71 10.80 7.65
C VAL A 148 -17.80 11.71 8.88
N ASP A 149 -18.76 11.44 9.75
CA ASP A 149 -19.09 12.27 10.91
C ASP A 149 -18.07 12.14 12.07
N LEU A 150 -17.76 10.90 12.47
CA LEU A 150 -16.94 10.63 13.66
C LEU A 150 -15.44 10.43 13.37
N GLY A 151 -14.95 10.92 12.23
CA GLY A 151 -13.54 10.80 11.87
C GLY A 151 -13.14 11.71 10.71
N THR A 152 -12.13 11.30 9.94
CA THR A 152 -11.63 12.11 8.82
C THR A 152 -11.31 11.26 7.60
N VAL A 153 -11.68 11.75 6.42
CA VAL A 153 -11.33 11.12 5.13
C VAL A 153 -9.91 11.45 4.69
N LYS A 154 -9.23 12.38 5.36
CA LYS A 154 -7.86 12.83 5.06
C LYS A 154 -6.99 12.77 6.32
N PRO A 155 -6.48 11.59 6.70
CA PRO A 155 -5.66 11.45 7.90
C PRO A 155 -4.35 12.26 7.82
N SER A 156 -4.04 13.02 8.86
CA SER A 156 -2.97 14.03 8.82
C SER A 156 -1.60 13.56 9.32
N LYS A 157 -1.45 12.39 9.95
CA LYS A 157 -0.17 11.93 10.52
C LYS A 157 0.53 10.94 9.58
N LEU A 158 1.81 11.18 9.28
CA LEU A 158 2.64 10.31 8.44
C LEU A 158 3.42 9.32 9.31
N LEU A 159 3.41 8.05 8.92
CA LEU A 159 4.19 6.99 9.55
C LEU A 159 5.50 6.74 8.79
N ALA A 160 6.49 6.14 9.46
CA ALA A 160 7.78 5.80 8.87
C ALA A 160 7.69 4.90 7.62
N ASN A 161 6.62 4.11 7.50
CA ASN A 161 6.39 3.22 6.35
C ASN A 161 5.61 3.88 5.19
N GLY A 162 5.31 5.18 5.29
CA GLY A 162 4.62 5.93 4.24
C GLY A 162 3.10 5.93 4.32
N MET A 163 2.50 5.21 5.28
CA MET A 163 1.05 5.24 5.53
C MET A 163 0.67 6.57 6.22
N CYS A 164 -0.60 6.95 6.11
CA CYS A 164 -1.15 8.07 6.87
C CYS A 164 -2.18 7.56 7.88
N MET A 165 -2.26 8.16 9.05
CA MET A 165 -3.29 7.82 10.03
C MET A 165 -3.81 9.04 10.77
N GLN A 166 -4.96 8.88 11.40
CA GLN A 166 -5.49 9.84 12.35
C GLN A 166 -6.38 9.16 13.37
N VAL A 167 -6.20 9.54 14.63
CA VAL A 167 -7.07 9.16 15.75
C VAL A 167 -8.06 10.31 15.99
N ASN A 168 -9.34 9.97 16.05
CA ASN A 168 -10.44 10.90 16.32
C ASN A 168 -11.23 10.37 17.52
N VAL A 169 -11.38 11.21 18.54
CA VAL A 169 -12.23 10.89 19.70
C VAL A 169 -13.48 11.75 19.61
N ASN A 170 -14.62 11.12 19.34
CA ASN A 170 -15.93 11.77 19.23
C ASN A 170 -17.06 10.74 19.40
N GLY A 171 -18.27 11.18 19.74
CA GLY A 171 -19.45 10.33 19.95
C GLY A 171 -19.23 9.24 21.01
N HIS A 172 -18.43 9.50 22.04
CA HIS A 172 -17.97 8.49 23.01
C HIS A 172 -17.22 7.30 22.38
N MET A 173 -16.60 7.50 21.23
CA MET A 173 -15.82 6.50 20.49
C MET A 173 -14.40 7.00 20.24
N ILE A 174 -13.46 6.06 20.13
CA ILE A 174 -12.12 6.29 19.60
C ILE A 174 -12.09 5.66 18.22
N ASN A 175 -12.15 6.50 17.18
CA ASN A 175 -12.07 6.08 15.79
C ASN A 175 -10.65 6.30 15.26
N ILE A 176 -10.23 5.41 14.38
CA ILE A 176 -8.92 5.48 13.72
C ILE A 176 -9.15 5.38 12.22
N THR A 177 -8.78 6.44 11.50
CA THR A 177 -8.65 6.38 10.04
C THR A 177 -7.22 6.02 9.69
N VAL A 178 -7.04 5.10 8.75
CA VAL A 178 -5.73 4.79 8.15
C VAL A 178 -5.82 4.82 6.63
N ASP A 179 -4.86 5.48 6.00
CA ASP A 179 -4.57 5.42 4.59
C ASP A 179 -3.33 4.52 4.40
N ILE A 180 -3.54 3.38 3.78
CA ILE A 180 -2.56 2.28 3.74
C ILE A 180 -1.47 2.47 2.68
N ASN A 181 -1.70 3.32 1.68
CA ASN A 181 -0.74 3.60 0.60
C ASN A 181 -0.20 5.05 0.68
N GLY A 182 -0.83 5.89 1.51
CA GLY A 182 -0.45 7.24 1.82
C GLY A 182 -0.99 8.27 0.82
N ALA A 183 -1.12 9.51 1.28
CA ALA A 183 -1.86 10.59 0.61
C ALA A 183 -1.49 10.94 -0.85
N LYS A 184 -0.30 10.53 -1.31
CA LYS A 184 0.20 10.82 -2.66
C LYS A 184 -0.08 9.68 -3.65
N LYS A 185 -0.31 8.46 -3.18
CA LYS A 185 -0.56 7.31 -4.04
C LYS A 185 -2.06 7.19 -4.30
N ARG A 186 -2.41 6.64 -5.47
CA ARG A 186 -3.80 6.39 -5.86
C ARG A 186 -4.20 4.99 -5.41
N PRO A 187 -5.49 4.74 -5.11
CA PRO A 187 -6.67 5.50 -5.56
C PRO A 187 -7.06 6.80 -4.85
N ASN A 188 -6.64 7.05 -3.59
CA ASN A 188 -7.21 8.05 -2.68
C ASN A 188 -8.75 7.93 -2.61
N ALA A 189 -9.24 6.74 -2.24
CA ALA A 189 -10.65 6.42 -2.18
C ALA A 189 -11.01 5.73 -0.85
N LEU A 190 -12.06 6.26 -0.21
CA LEU A 190 -12.65 5.69 1.00
C LEU A 190 -13.08 4.24 0.73
N GLY A 191 -12.61 3.33 1.56
CA GLY A 191 -12.84 1.89 1.43
C GLY A 191 -12.01 1.19 0.37
N GLN A 192 -11.06 1.84 -0.32
CA GLN A 192 -10.08 1.15 -1.19
C GLN A 192 -8.67 1.21 -0.61
N ASP A 193 -8.22 2.40 -0.21
CA ASP A 193 -6.95 2.62 0.49
C ASP A 193 -7.12 3.36 1.82
N ILE A 194 -8.24 4.06 2.01
CA ILE A 194 -8.57 4.74 3.27
C ILE A 194 -9.63 3.95 4.03
N PHE A 195 -9.27 3.44 5.21
CA PHE A 195 -10.09 2.54 6.02
C PHE A 195 -10.35 3.09 7.42
N TYR A 196 -11.48 2.66 7.99
CA TYR A 196 -11.95 3.08 9.30
C TYR A 196 -12.03 1.92 10.29
N PHE A 197 -11.47 2.18 11.45
CA PHE A 197 -11.46 1.30 12.60
C PHE A 197 -11.96 2.04 13.83
N TYR A 198 -12.35 1.29 14.85
CA TYR A 198 -12.67 1.84 16.17
C TYR A 198 -12.14 0.91 17.26
N ILE A 199 -11.95 1.45 18.46
CA ILE A 199 -11.64 0.65 19.64
C ILE A 199 -12.96 0.31 20.35
N ASP A 200 -13.20 -0.98 20.62
CA ASP A 200 -14.39 -1.43 21.33
C ASP A 200 -14.28 -1.31 22.85
N ASP A 201 -15.30 -1.75 23.58
CA ASP A 201 -15.31 -1.71 25.05
C ASP A 201 -14.34 -2.72 25.70
N ASN A 202 -13.78 -3.64 24.92
CA ASN A 202 -12.77 -4.61 25.35
C ASN A 202 -11.34 -4.17 25.00
N ASP A 203 -11.14 -2.90 24.61
CA ASP A 203 -9.86 -2.36 24.17
C ASP A 203 -9.25 -3.09 22.96
N THR A 204 -10.10 -3.60 22.08
CA THR A 204 -9.67 -4.25 20.84
C THR A 204 -9.95 -3.38 19.63
N LEU A 205 -9.04 -3.43 18.65
CA LEU A 205 -9.25 -2.77 17.36
C LEU A 205 -10.29 -3.55 16.55
N GLN A 206 -11.37 -2.88 16.18
CA GLN A 206 -12.44 -3.45 15.36
C GLN A 206 -12.55 -2.72 14.02
N PRO A 207 -12.63 -3.45 12.89
CA PRO A 207 -12.95 -2.84 11.62
C PRO A 207 -14.40 -2.36 11.61
N LYS A 208 -14.66 -1.21 10.99
CA LYS A 208 -16.05 -0.85 10.65
C LYS A 208 -16.60 -1.83 9.61
N ARG A 209 -17.86 -2.22 9.82
CA ARG A 209 -18.62 -3.15 8.99
C ARG A 209 -19.91 -2.50 8.53
N MET A 210 -20.32 -2.77 7.29
CA MET A 210 -21.64 -2.40 6.79
C MET A 210 -22.73 -3.15 7.57
N SER A 211 -23.63 -2.41 8.21
CA SER A 211 -24.77 -2.99 8.94
C SER A 211 -25.98 -3.19 8.04
N LYS A 212 -26.24 -2.23 7.15
CA LYS A 212 -27.31 -2.30 6.15
C LYS A 212 -26.88 -1.52 4.91
N LEU A 213 -27.16 -2.09 3.74
CA LEU A 213 -27.12 -1.36 2.47
C LEU A 213 -28.51 -0.78 2.23
N TYR A 214 -28.62 0.55 2.23
CA TYR A 214 -29.87 1.24 1.94
C TYR A 214 -30.03 1.46 0.43
N THR A 215 -31.27 1.40 -0.07
CA THR A 215 -31.56 1.82 -1.45
C THR A 215 -31.56 3.34 -1.56
N ASP A 216 -31.46 3.87 -2.78
CA ASP A 216 -31.50 5.31 -3.00
C ASP A 216 -32.84 5.90 -2.50
N GLU A 217 -33.97 5.20 -2.68
CA GLU A 217 -35.27 5.62 -2.14
C GLU A 217 -35.29 5.66 -0.61
N GLU A 218 -34.74 4.62 0.04
CA GLU A 218 -34.64 4.61 1.50
C GLU A 218 -33.78 5.78 1.99
N VAL A 219 -32.63 6.04 1.35
CA VAL A 219 -31.75 7.15 1.70
C VAL A 219 -32.46 8.50 1.56
N GLU A 220 -33.25 8.71 0.51
CA GLU A 220 -34.06 9.93 0.34
C GLU A 220 -35.09 10.10 1.47
N GLU A 221 -35.68 9.02 1.98
CA GLU A 221 -36.54 9.08 3.17
C GLU A 221 -35.74 9.44 4.42
N LEU A 222 -34.52 8.92 4.59
CA LEU A 222 -33.65 9.26 5.73
C LEU A 222 -33.28 10.74 5.75
N LYS A 223 -33.07 11.36 4.58
CA LYS A 223 -32.76 12.79 4.45
C LYS A 223 -33.86 13.69 5.01
N LYS A 224 -35.14 13.26 4.98
CA LYS A 224 -36.24 14.02 5.58
C LYS A 224 -36.10 14.15 7.10
N GLY A 225 -35.38 13.23 7.74
CA GLY A 225 -35.06 13.25 9.16
C GLY A 225 -33.75 13.94 9.52
N ASP A 226 -32.96 14.44 8.55
CA ASP A 226 -31.75 15.23 8.83
C ASP A 226 -32.14 16.61 9.38
N ALA A 227 -32.02 16.78 10.70
CA ALA A 227 -32.28 18.04 11.39
C ALA A 227 -31.17 19.07 11.10
N SER A 228 -31.19 19.70 9.92
CA SER A 228 -30.51 20.99 9.59
C SER A 228 -30.33 21.25 8.08
N GLY A 229 -30.78 20.36 7.18
CA GLY A 229 -30.54 20.55 5.74
C GLY A 229 -29.09 20.32 5.31
N VAL A 230 -28.28 19.72 6.18
CA VAL A 230 -26.96 19.18 5.85
C VAL A 230 -27.08 17.66 5.97
N GLU A 231 -26.81 16.93 4.87
CA GLU A 231 -26.85 15.46 4.82
C GLU A 231 -25.79 14.86 5.75
N ASN A 232 -26.09 14.75 7.04
CA ASN A 232 -25.14 14.31 8.06
C ASN A 232 -25.25 12.81 8.26
N TRP A 233 -26.36 12.34 8.84
CA TRP A 233 -26.45 10.94 9.21
C TRP A 233 -26.85 10.06 8.02
N SER A 234 -27.76 10.55 7.16
CA SER A 234 -28.25 9.84 5.96
C SER A 234 -27.11 9.51 4.98
N SER A 235 -26.15 10.44 4.85
CA SER A 235 -24.93 10.30 4.03
C SER A 235 -24.10 9.06 4.35
N GLN A 236 -24.18 8.53 5.56
CA GLN A 236 -23.35 7.42 6.03
C GLN A 236 -24.16 6.31 6.73
N ALA A 237 -25.49 6.39 6.65
CA ALA A 237 -26.40 5.44 7.27
C ALA A 237 -26.08 4.02 6.82
N GLY A 238 -25.95 3.10 7.78
CA GLY A 238 -25.60 1.71 7.49
C GLY A 238 -24.11 1.42 7.30
N SER A 239 -23.25 2.44 7.36
CA SER A 239 -21.81 2.34 7.06
C SER A 239 -21.56 1.66 5.70
N PRO A 240 -22.05 2.26 4.59
CA PRO A 240 -22.11 1.60 3.30
C PRO A 240 -20.73 1.16 2.81
N CYS A 241 -20.69 0.00 2.19
CA CYS A 241 -19.56 -0.52 1.44
C CYS A 241 -20.10 -1.34 0.28
N SER A 242 -20.37 -0.71 -0.86
CA SER A 242 -20.93 -1.38 -2.02
C SER A 242 -20.71 -0.55 -3.28
N ALA A 243 -20.47 -1.19 -4.42
CA ALA A 243 -20.44 -0.52 -5.71
C ALA A 243 -21.77 0.19 -6.03
N LYS A 244 -22.88 -0.27 -5.44
CA LYS A 244 -24.26 0.17 -5.71
C LYS A 244 -24.71 1.35 -4.84
N SER A 245 -23.96 1.73 -3.80
CA SER A 245 -24.35 2.83 -2.91
C SER A 245 -23.86 4.18 -3.44
N ASN A 246 -24.78 5.14 -3.57
CA ASN A 246 -24.47 6.53 -3.94
C ASN A 246 -24.27 7.46 -2.74
N GLN A 247 -24.37 6.92 -1.52
CA GLN A 247 -24.17 7.66 -0.28
C GLN A 247 -22.73 8.21 -0.18
N ARG A 248 -22.57 9.43 0.33
CA ARG A 248 -21.25 10.08 0.48
C ARG A 248 -20.32 9.38 1.48
N GLY A 249 -20.87 8.60 2.40
CA GLY A 249 -20.12 7.75 3.34
C GLY A 249 -19.78 6.37 2.78
N ASN A 250 -20.05 6.10 1.49
CA ASN A 250 -19.74 4.81 0.87
C ASN A 250 -18.23 4.54 0.89
N GLY A 251 -17.87 3.48 1.62
CA GLY A 251 -16.51 3.08 1.94
C GLY A 251 -16.26 2.96 3.45
N LEU A 252 -17.11 3.53 4.30
CA LEU A 252 -16.95 3.52 5.76
C LEU A 252 -16.92 2.09 6.34
N GLY A 253 -17.76 1.20 5.83
CA GLY A 253 -17.85 -0.19 6.30
C GLY A 253 -16.93 -1.19 5.60
N CYS A 254 -16.03 -0.72 4.72
CA CYS A 254 -15.22 -1.62 3.89
C CYS A 254 -14.05 -2.29 4.61
N ALA A 255 -13.64 -1.78 5.78
CA ALA A 255 -12.54 -2.38 6.54
C ALA A 255 -12.81 -3.84 6.92
N TYR A 256 -14.06 -4.19 7.24
CA TYR A 256 -14.43 -5.57 7.55
C TYR A 256 -14.25 -6.50 6.33
N TYR A 257 -14.76 -6.08 5.18
CA TYR A 257 -14.69 -6.85 3.93
C TYR A 257 -13.25 -6.99 3.41
N ALA A 258 -12.45 -5.94 3.58
CA ALA A 258 -11.01 -5.94 3.32
C ALA A 258 -10.26 -6.96 4.21
N LEU A 259 -10.65 -7.07 5.48
CA LEU A 259 -10.04 -8.01 6.44
C LEU A 259 -10.36 -9.47 6.13
N ILE A 260 -11.64 -9.78 5.86
CA ILE A 260 -12.06 -11.16 5.50
C ILE A 260 -11.78 -11.51 4.03
N ASN A 261 -11.28 -10.54 3.24
CA ASN A 261 -11.05 -10.62 1.80
C ASN A 261 -12.25 -11.17 1.01
N GLN A 262 -13.44 -10.63 1.28
CA GLN A 262 -14.68 -10.99 0.59
C GLN A 262 -15.35 -9.75 0.03
N SER A 263 -15.80 -9.79 -1.22
CA SER A 263 -16.52 -8.67 -1.82
C SER A 263 -17.87 -8.45 -1.12
N PRO A 264 -18.24 -7.19 -0.82
CA PRO A 264 -19.52 -6.87 -0.20
C PRO A 264 -20.72 -7.08 -1.14
N ASP A 265 -20.48 -7.06 -2.46
CA ASP A 265 -21.53 -7.15 -3.48
C ASP A 265 -21.72 -8.57 -4.02
N ASP A 266 -20.72 -9.45 -3.85
CA ASP A 266 -20.68 -10.80 -4.40
C ASP A 266 -19.78 -11.70 -3.52
N SER A 267 -20.39 -12.60 -2.75
CA SER A 267 -19.67 -13.46 -1.79
C SER A 267 -18.72 -14.47 -2.45
N THR A 268 -18.83 -14.69 -3.77
CA THR A 268 -17.96 -15.59 -4.53
C THR A 268 -16.64 -14.95 -4.94
N LYS A 269 -16.52 -13.63 -4.75
CA LYS A 269 -15.42 -12.79 -5.21
C LYS A 269 -14.60 -12.26 -4.04
N THR A 270 -13.30 -12.08 -4.27
CA THR A 270 -12.39 -11.46 -3.30
C THR A 270 -12.58 -9.95 -3.29
N PHE A 271 -12.33 -9.31 -2.15
CA PHE A 271 -12.50 -7.86 -1.99
C PHE A 271 -11.51 -7.09 -2.87
N TRP A 272 -10.23 -7.43 -2.78
CA TRP A 272 -9.14 -6.67 -3.40
C TRP A 272 -9.14 -6.78 -4.93
N GLU A 273 -9.49 -7.93 -5.49
CA GLU A 273 -9.50 -8.13 -6.95
C GLU A 273 -10.75 -7.52 -7.60
N ASN A 274 -11.79 -7.22 -6.81
CA ASN A 274 -13.07 -6.70 -7.29
C ASN A 274 -13.37 -5.29 -6.78
N LEU A 275 -12.33 -4.50 -6.53
CA LEU A 275 -12.48 -3.09 -6.20
C LEU A 275 -13.12 -2.31 -7.37
N PRO A 276 -14.07 -1.39 -7.09
CA PRO A 276 -14.65 -0.53 -8.11
C PRO A 276 -13.60 0.32 -8.83
N LYS A 277 -13.73 0.44 -10.15
CA LYS A 277 -12.80 1.18 -11.01
C LYS A 277 -13.12 2.65 -11.12
#